data_AF-A0A531JEN8-F1
#
_entry.id   AF-A0A531JEN8-F1
#
_cell.length_a   1.000
_cell.length_b   1.000
_cell.length_c   1.000
_cell.angle_alpha   90.00
_cell.angle_beta   90.00
_cell.angle_gamma   90.00
#
_symmetry.space_group_name_H-M   'P 1'
#
loop_
_entity.id
_entity.type
_entity.pdbx_description
1 polymer ?
#
loop_
_entity_poly.entity_id
_entity_poly.type
_entity_poly.pdbx_seq_one_letter_code
_entity_poly.pdbx_strand_id
1 'polypeptide(L)'
;VILKKYADVFARADREFGVQAPVIAAFWALETDFGAVQGDFQTLNALVTLSHDCRRPQLFRPQIVPLLTLIDRGVVPADVTGAWAGEIGQTQMLPSDYLGRGV
;
A
#
# COMPACT_ATOMS: atom_id res chain seq x y z
N VAL A 1 9.60 -11.85 -17.12
CA VAL A 1 8.63 -12.89 -16.69
C VAL A 1 7.33 -12.26 -16.19
N ILE A 2 7.37 -11.31 -15.24
CA ILE A 2 6.19 -10.62 -14.69
C ILE A 2 5.27 -9.98 -15.75
N LEU A 3 5.82 -9.23 -16.70
CA LEU A 3 5.02 -8.59 -17.76
C LEU A 3 4.21 -9.58 -18.59
N LYS A 4 4.75 -10.79 -18.83
CA LYS A 4 4.02 -11.85 -19.54
C LYS A 4 2.99 -12.53 -18.64
N LYS A 5 3.34 -12.78 -17.37
CA LYS A 5 2.48 -13.45 -16.39
C LYS A 5 1.18 -12.67 -16.15
N TYR A 6 1.26 -11.34 -16.10
CA TYR A 6 0.11 -10.47 -15.82
C TYR A 6 -0.27 -9.60 -17.03
N ALA A 7 -0.05 -10.10 -18.25
CA ALA A 7 -0.28 -9.35 -19.48
C ALA A 7 -1.71 -8.76 -19.56
N ASP A 8 -2.73 -9.54 -19.18
CA ASP A 8 -4.13 -9.09 -19.22
C ASP A 8 -4.41 -7.96 -18.22
N VAL A 9 -3.81 -8.04 -17.02
CA VAL A 9 -3.94 -7.00 -15.98
C VAL A 9 -3.29 -5.71 -16.44
N PHE A 10 -2.09 -5.79 -16.99
CA PHE A 10 -1.41 -4.62 -17.54
C PHE A 10 -2.15 -4.02 -18.74
N ALA A 11 -2.68 -4.86 -19.64
CA ALA A 11 -3.48 -4.38 -20.77
C ALA A 11 -4.78 -3.70 -20.31
N ARG A 12 -5.39 -4.17 -19.22
CA ARG A 12 -6.53 -3.50 -18.59
C ARG A 12 -6.11 -2.14 -18.00
N ALA A 13 -5.04 -2.12 -17.22
CA ALA A 13 -4.55 -0.89 -16.60
C ALA A 13 -4.16 0.17 -17.64
N ASP A 14 -3.58 -0.23 -18.78
CA ASP A 14 -3.28 0.68 -19.90
C ASP A 14 -4.57 1.27 -20.49
N ARG A 15 -5.60 0.46 -20.75
CA ARG A 15 -6.89 0.96 -21.28
C ARG A 15 -7.63 1.87 -20.31
N GLU A 16 -7.56 1.59 -19.01
CA GLU A 16 -8.31 2.32 -17.98
C GLU A 16 -7.60 3.59 -17.52
N PHE A 17 -6.27 3.54 -17.39
CA PHE A 17 -5.48 4.60 -16.77
C PHE A 17 -4.42 5.22 -17.70
N GLY A 18 -4.18 4.65 -18.89
CA GLY A 18 -3.17 5.14 -19.84
C GLY A 18 -1.73 4.96 -19.36
N VAL A 19 -1.48 4.07 -18.39
CA VAL A 19 -0.15 3.84 -17.82
C VAL A 19 0.45 2.57 -18.41
N GLN A 20 1.63 2.70 -19.02
CA GLN A 20 2.31 1.59 -19.66
C GLN A 20 2.75 0.51 -18.65
N ALA A 21 2.61 -0.75 -19.04
CA ALA A 21 2.97 -1.91 -18.24
C ALA A 21 4.37 -1.85 -17.58
N PRO A 22 5.45 -1.42 -18.28
CA PRO A 22 6.78 -1.37 -17.67
C PRO A 22 6.89 -0.37 -16.52
N VAL A 23 6.10 0.71 -16.52
CA VAL A 23 6.11 1.73 -15.45
C VAL A 23 5.51 1.13 -14.18
N ILE A 24 4.34 0.50 -14.30
CA ILE A 24 3.67 -0.16 -13.17
C ILE A 24 4.55 -1.29 -12.63
N ALA A 25 5.13 -2.11 -13.51
CA ALA A 25 6.00 -3.21 -13.12
C ALA A 25 7.29 -2.73 -12.42
N ALA A 26 7.90 -1.64 -12.90
CA ALA A 26 9.08 -1.07 -12.26
C ALA A 26 8.77 -0.54 -10.86
N PHE A 27 7.65 0.16 -10.68
CA PHE A 27 7.20 0.63 -9.38
C PHE A 27 6.93 -0.55 -8.43
N TRP A 28 6.18 -1.55 -8.88
CA TRP A 28 5.88 -2.74 -8.08
C TRP A 28 7.13 -3.54 -7.68
N ALA A 29 8.12 -3.63 -8.57
CA ALA A 29 9.42 -4.23 -8.27
C ALA A 29 10.18 -3.45 -7.20
N LEU A 30 10.22 -2.11 -7.34
CA LEU A 30 10.92 -1.22 -6.42
C LEU A 30 10.34 -1.29 -5.01
N GLU A 31 9.01 -1.28 -4.90
CA GLU A 31 8.35 -1.22 -3.61
C GLU A 31 8.45 -2.54 -2.84
N THR A 32 8.25 -3.68 -3.52
CA THR A 32 8.07 -4.95 -2.79
C THR A 32 8.66 -6.19 -3.46
N ASP A 33 9.50 -6.03 -4.48
CA ASP A 33 9.97 -7.15 -5.33
C ASP A 33 8.80 -8.03 -5.79
N PHE A 34 7.82 -7.38 -6.40
CA PHE A 34 6.58 -8.01 -6.87
C PHE A 34 5.76 -8.68 -5.74
N GLY A 35 5.81 -8.11 -4.54
CA GLY A 35 5.10 -8.57 -3.36
C GLY A 35 5.86 -9.58 -2.50
N ALA A 36 7.11 -9.92 -2.83
CA ALA A 36 7.94 -10.82 -2.03
C ALA A 36 8.32 -10.22 -0.66
N VAL A 37 8.49 -8.89 -0.57
CA VAL A 37 8.87 -8.18 0.66
C VAL A 37 7.91 -7.01 0.87
N GLN A 38 6.99 -7.13 1.84
CA GLN A 38 5.97 -6.10 2.10
C GLN A 38 6.12 -5.42 3.48
N GLY A 39 7.07 -5.89 4.28
CA GLY A 39 7.28 -5.50 5.66
C GLY A 39 6.52 -6.37 6.66
N ASP A 40 7.03 -6.40 7.89
CA ASP A 40 6.61 -7.26 9.00
C ASP A 40 6.19 -6.47 10.25
N PHE A 41 6.11 -5.14 10.15
CA PHE A 41 5.60 -4.30 11.24
C PHE A 41 4.08 -4.36 11.27
N GLN A 42 3.51 -4.57 12.46
CA GLN A 42 2.07 -4.38 12.67
C GLN A 42 1.68 -2.93 12.33
N THR A 43 0.92 -2.74 11.24
CA THR A 43 0.72 -1.41 10.64
C THR A 43 0.05 -0.44 11.62
N LEU A 44 -0.94 -0.91 12.38
CA LEU A 44 -1.61 -0.06 13.39
C LEU A 44 -0.62 0.40 14.47
N ASN A 45 0.25 -0.49 14.94
CA ASN A 45 1.26 -0.15 15.94
C ASN A 45 2.23 0.90 15.39
N ALA A 46 2.75 0.69 14.16
CA ALA A 46 3.65 1.64 13.51
C ALA A 46 3.03 3.04 13.39
N LEU A 47 1.80 3.14 12.90
CA LEU A 47 1.09 4.41 12.72
C LEU A 47 0.77 5.10 14.04
N VAL A 48 0.35 4.36 15.07
CA VAL A 48 0.07 4.94 16.39
C VAL A 48 1.38 5.44 17.02
N THR A 49 2.45 4.65 16.98
CA THR A 49 3.78 5.07 17.48
C THR A 49 4.24 6.35 16.80
N LEU A 50 4.18 6.44 15.47
CA LEU A 50 4.62 7.62 14.73
C LEU A 50 3.68 8.82 14.86
N SER A 51 2.40 8.60 15.20
CA SER A 51 1.44 9.66 15.54
C SER A 51 1.74 10.35 16.88
N HIS A 52 2.54 9.70 17.74
CA HIS A 52 3.04 10.25 19.00
C HIS A 52 4.49 10.77 18.90
N ASP A 53 5.22 10.45 17.84
CA ASP A 53 6.56 10.99 17.57
C ASP A 53 6.49 12.51 17.33
N CYS A 54 7.42 13.28 17.87
CA CYS A 54 7.40 14.74 17.80
C CYS A 54 7.79 15.32 16.43
N ARG A 55 8.42 14.54 15.55
CA ARG A 55 9.01 15.05 14.30
C ARG A 55 7.97 15.30 13.21
N ARG A 56 7.05 14.35 13.00
CA ARG A 56 6.05 14.39 11.92
C ARG A 56 4.69 13.79 12.28
N PRO A 57 4.14 14.00 13.49
CA PRO A 57 2.91 13.32 13.90
C PRO A 57 1.70 13.64 13.01
N GLN A 58 1.68 14.83 12.40
CA GLN A 58 0.64 15.28 11.47
C GLN A 58 0.58 14.48 10.16
N LEU A 59 1.65 13.77 9.80
CA LEU A 59 1.67 12.90 8.62
C LEU A 59 0.98 11.57 8.90
N PHE A 60 1.12 11.05 10.12
CA PHE A 60 0.68 9.69 10.49
C PHE A 60 -0.70 9.64 11.15
N ARG A 61 -1.09 10.68 11.91
CA ARG A 61 -2.43 10.74 12.53
C ARG A 61 -3.57 10.56 11.53
N PRO A 62 -3.53 11.16 10.33
CA PRO A 62 -4.59 10.99 9.33
C PRO A 62 -4.71 9.56 8.77
N GLN A 63 -3.74 8.68 9.02
CA GLN A 63 -3.70 7.32 8.49
C GLN A 63 -4.44 6.31 9.36
N ILE A 64 -4.65 6.60 10.64
CA ILE A 64 -5.25 5.67 11.60
C ILE A 64 -6.71 5.35 11.22
N VAL A 65 -7.54 6.38 11.03
CA VAL A 65 -8.97 6.17 10.70
C VAL A 65 -9.14 5.47 9.35
N PRO A 66 -8.41 5.83 8.28
CA PRO A 66 -8.43 5.07 7.04
C PRO A 66 -8.05 3.60 7.22
N LEU A 67 -7.00 3.29 8.00
CA LEU A 67 -6.64 1.89 8.28
C LEU A 67 -7.77 1.14 8.97
N LEU A 68 -8.35 1.71 10.02
CA LEU A 68 -9.50 1.12 10.71
C LEU A 68 -10.70 0.92 9.79
N THR A 69 -10.92 1.85 8.86
CA THR A 69 -11.98 1.75 7.85
C THR A 69 -11.72 0.60 6.87
N LEU A 70 -10.47 0.40 6.45
CA LEU A 70 -10.10 -0.72 5.59
C LEU A 70 -10.27 -2.07 6.30
N ILE A 71 -9.96 -2.13 7.60
CA ILE A 71 -10.18 -3.31 8.45
C ILE A 71 -11.68 -3.60 8.58
N ASP A 72 -12.49 -2.58 8.89
CA ASP A 72 -13.95 -2.72 9.03
C ASP A 72 -14.62 -3.20 7.74
N ARG A 73 -14.13 -2.75 6.58
CA ARG A 73 -14.58 -3.21 5.26
C ARG A 73 -14.08 -4.60 4.87
N GLY A 74 -13.23 -5.23 5.68
CA GLY A 74 -12.60 -6.52 5.37
C GLY A 74 -11.60 -6.47 4.22
N VAL A 75 -11.10 -5.29 3.86
CA VAL A 75 -10.13 -5.11 2.77
C VAL A 75 -8.73 -5.56 3.22
N VAL A 76 -8.40 -5.33 4.49
CA VAL A 76 -7.20 -5.85 5.15
C VAL A 76 -7.58 -6.49 6.48
N PRO A 77 -6.83 -7.48 6.97
CA PRO A 77 -7.09 -8.07 8.27
C PRO A 77 -6.67 -7.11 9.40
N ALA A 78 -7.19 -7.33 10.61
CA ALA A 78 -6.90 -6.47 11.77
C ALA A 78 -5.41 -6.52 12.19
N ASP A 79 -4.71 -7.61 11.88
CA ASP A 79 -3.30 -7.84 12.14
C ASP A 79 -2.41 -7.58 10.89
N VAL A 80 -2.91 -6.77 9.95
CA VAL A 80 -2.18 -6.39 8.74
C VAL A 80 -0.78 -5.86 9.06
N THR A 81 0.20 -6.36 8.31
CA THR A 81 1.59 -5.92 8.40
C THR A 81 1.97 -5.05 7.21
N GLY A 82 3.02 -4.26 7.40
CA GLY A 82 3.55 -3.35 6.39
C GLY A 82 4.95 -2.87 6.71
N ALA A 83 5.38 -1.83 5.99
CA ALA A 83 6.63 -1.15 6.29
C ALA A 83 6.55 -0.39 7.62
N TRP A 84 7.73 -0.04 8.14
CA TRP A 84 7.88 0.59 9.45
C TRP A 84 7.15 1.94 9.58
N ALA A 85 6.86 2.62 8.46
CA ALA A 85 6.16 3.89 8.44
C ALA A 85 4.64 3.75 8.17
N GLY A 86 4.13 2.52 8.09
CA GLY A 86 2.71 2.20 8.01
C GLY A 86 2.17 2.06 6.59
N GLU A 87 3.04 2.00 5.58
CA GLU A 87 2.67 1.62 4.23
C GLU A 87 2.25 0.14 4.17
N ILE A 88 1.21 -0.16 3.40
CA ILE A 88 0.61 -1.50 3.34
C ILE A 88 0.67 -2.11 1.95
N GLY A 89 0.79 -3.44 1.93
CA GLY A 89 0.64 -4.27 0.74
C GLY A 89 1.71 -4.05 -0.32
N GLN A 90 1.41 -4.48 -1.54
CA GLN A 90 2.38 -4.58 -2.62
C GLN A 90 2.81 -3.25 -3.25
N THR A 91 2.02 -2.20 -3.04
CA THR A 91 2.27 -0.85 -3.59
C THR A 91 2.81 0.12 -2.55
N GLN A 92 3.01 -0.34 -1.31
CA GLN A 92 3.50 0.47 -0.19
C GLN A 92 2.79 1.83 -0.10
N MET A 93 1.46 1.81 -0.19
CA MET A 93 0.65 3.00 0.00
C MET A 93 0.29 3.19 1.46
N LEU A 94 0.22 4.44 1.91
CA LEU A 94 -0.36 4.76 3.21
C LEU A 94 -1.89 4.52 3.19
N PRO A 95 -2.50 4.19 4.33
CA PRO A 95 -3.92 3.82 4.41
C PRO A 95 -4.88 4.86 3.82
N SER A 96 -4.60 6.16 3.95
CA SER A 96 -5.45 7.21 3.37
C SER A 96 -5.47 7.17 1.84
N ASP A 97 -4.31 6.93 1.21
CA ASP A 97 -4.22 6.83 -0.24
C ASP A 97 -4.86 5.54 -0.73
N TYR A 98 -4.65 4.43 -0.01
CA TYR A 98 -5.31 3.17 -0.32
C TYR A 98 -6.84 3.32 -0.28
N LEU A 99 -7.38 3.93 0.78
CA LEU A 99 -8.82 4.12 0.94
C LEU A 99 -9.40 5.08 -0.12
N GLY A 100 -8.64 6.10 -0.53
CA GLY A 100 -9.11 7.12 -1.46
C GLY A 100 -8.90 6.80 -2.95
N ARG A 101 -7.94 5.93 -3.28
CA ARG A 101 -7.51 5.66 -4.66
C ARG A 101 -7.48 4.18 -5.04
N GLY A 102 -7.66 3.27 -4.08
CA GLY A 102 -7.77 1.83 -4.34
C GLY A 102 -8.92 1.53 -5.30
N VAL A 103 -8.70 0.58 -6.19
CA VAL A 103 -9.66 0.06 -7.19
C VAL A 103 -10.15 -1.33 -6.83
#